data_AF-A0A7K2A776-F1
#
_entry.id   AF-A0A7K2A776-F1
#
_cell.length_a   1.000
_cell.length_b   1.000
_cell.length_c   1.000
_cell.angle_alpha   90.00
_cell.angle_beta   90.00
_cell.angle_gamma   90.00
#
_symmetry.space_group_name_H-M   'P 1'
#
loop_
_entity.id
_entity.type
_entity.pdbx_description
1 polymer ?
#
loop_
_entity_poly.entity_id
_entity_poly.type
_entity_poly.pdbx_seq_one_letter_code
_entity_poly.pdbx_strand_id
1 'polypeptide(L)'
;MTAVPNAGDTPDLEALIAQWRSGLEQPSAVDPADADELEDHLRDQIADLTSAGLAPDEAFLIAVKRMGSVDSLSSEFAQEHPDRLWKRLALEPSGDERPSARSDFWTMIGFACAAALAVKAPAAFGVDLTDNARFYGRNAGLFALVPLAGYFVWHRGMPAARALRILAPALAGVAVVINAYPFEDGSDTETLAALHAPIALWLLVGVAYAGGGWRSDRKRMDYVRFTGEWFIYYVLIALGGGVLAGFTTGAFDVIGIDAEEFVTSWVLPCGAVGAVVVAAWLVEAKQSVVENMAPVLTKLFTPLFAAMLLAFLGAMVWTGRGIDFDRDVLVLFDLLLAVVLGLLLYATSARDPRAPHDAFDLLQFVLVVSALVANALVLAAMVGRISEFGFTPNRIAALGENVVLLVNLAWSARLHLGFWRGRLPFASLERWQTAYLPVYLIWATLVVVVFPPLFGFA
;
A
#
# COMPACT_ATOMS: atom_id res chain seq x y z
N MET A 1 -7.58 -71.42 13.45
CA MET A 1 -7.52 -70.38 14.49
C MET A 1 -6.26 -69.58 14.20
N THR A 2 -6.44 -68.40 13.62
CA THR A 2 -5.38 -67.51 13.11
C THR A 2 -4.56 -66.93 14.26
N ALA A 3 -3.26 -67.22 14.28
CA ALA A 3 -2.31 -66.59 15.18
C ALA A 3 -1.84 -65.25 14.60
N VAL A 4 -1.89 -64.23 15.45
CA VAL A 4 -1.46 -62.85 15.24
C VAL A 4 0.05 -62.82 14.94
N PRO A 5 0.55 -62.05 13.96
CA PRO A 5 1.98 -61.89 13.74
C PRO A 5 2.62 -61.05 14.85
N ASN A 6 3.75 -61.55 15.37
CA ASN A 6 4.60 -60.89 16.37
C ASN A 6 5.15 -59.55 15.84
N ALA A 7 5.10 -58.53 16.70
CA ALA A 7 5.79 -57.27 16.55
C ALA A 7 7.31 -57.50 16.71
N GLY A 8 8.08 -57.11 15.71
CA GLY A 8 9.54 -57.21 15.72
C GLY A 8 10.10 -56.75 14.39
N ASP A 9 10.14 -55.44 14.19
CA ASP A 9 11.08 -54.73 13.30
C ASP A 9 10.99 -53.24 13.67
N THR A 10 11.60 -52.87 14.80
CA THR A 10 11.97 -51.48 15.07
C THR A 10 12.99 -51.08 14.02
N PRO A 11 12.75 -50.03 13.20
CA PRO A 11 13.73 -49.57 12.23
C PRO A 11 15.05 -49.26 12.94
N ASP A 12 16.16 -49.74 12.38
CA ASP A 12 17.50 -49.54 12.93
C ASP A 12 17.78 -48.03 13.03
N LEU A 13 17.96 -47.54 14.25
CA LEU A 13 18.16 -46.12 14.57
C LEU A 13 19.32 -45.53 13.74
N GLU A 14 20.36 -46.33 13.50
CA GLU A 14 21.51 -45.92 12.69
C GLU A 14 21.14 -45.70 11.21
N ALA A 15 20.19 -46.47 10.68
CA ALA A 15 19.69 -46.26 9.32
C ALA A 15 18.88 -44.95 9.21
N LEU A 16 18.13 -44.60 10.26
CA LEU A 16 17.39 -43.34 10.34
C LEU A 16 18.32 -42.12 10.44
N ILE A 17 19.38 -42.20 11.25
CA ILE A 17 20.39 -41.15 11.38
C ILE A 17 21.18 -40.98 10.07
N ALA A 18 21.61 -42.07 9.44
CA ALA A 18 22.29 -42.03 8.15
C ALA A 18 21.43 -41.43 7.03
N GLN A 19 20.13 -41.76 7.00
CA GLN A 19 19.19 -41.17 6.04
C GLN A 19 19.01 -39.67 6.26
N TRP A 20 18.85 -39.23 7.51
CA TRP A 20 18.76 -37.81 7.85
C TRP A 20 20.03 -37.05 7.45
N ARG A 21 21.21 -37.59 7.73
CA ARG A 21 22.50 -37.01 7.32
C ARG A 21 22.62 -36.89 5.81
N SER A 22 22.24 -37.93 5.07
CA SER A 22 22.26 -37.91 3.60
C SER A 22 21.34 -36.82 2.99
N GLY A 23 20.28 -36.43 3.72
CA GLY A 23 19.40 -35.31 3.35
C GLY A 23 20.02 -33.93 3.56
N LEU A 24 20.99 -33.79 4.46
CA LEU A 24 21.73 -32.53 4.69
C LEU A 24 22.82 -32.29 3.65
N GLU A 25 23.34 -33.36 3.04
CA GLU A 25 24.51 -33.31 2.13
C GLU A 25 24.15 -33.04 0.65
N GLN A 26 22.88 -32.96 0.26
CA GLN A 26 22.46 -32.59 -1.11
C GLN A 26 22.01 -31.13 -1.22
N PRO A 27 22.25 -30.48 -2.37
CA PRO A 27 23.40 -29.63 -2.69
C PRO A 27 23.49 -28.30 -1.90
N SER A 28 24.67 -28.04 -1.30
CA SER A 28 25.19 -26.74 -0.81
C SER A 28 24.62 -26.12 0.47
N ALA A 29 24.18 -26.93 1.44
CA ALA A 29 23.52 -26.41 2.64
C ALA A 29 24.41 -26.27 3.90
N VAL A 30 25.39 -27.15 4.15
CA VAL A 30 26.12 -27.22 5.44
C VAL A 30 27.60 -27.61 5.20
N ASP A 31 28.56 -27.02 5.93
CA ASP A 31 29.97 -27.44 5.91
C ASP A 31 30.08 -28.83 6.57
N PRO A 32 30.85 -29.81 6.04
CA PRO A 32 30.97 -31.13 6.65
C PRO A 32 31.31 -31.13 8.15
N ALA A 33 32.00 -30.10 8.67
CA ALA A 33 32.25 -29.96 10.11
C ALA A 33 30.98 -29.66 10.94
N ASP A 34 30.07 -28.85 10.40
CA ASP A 34 28.79 -28.50 11.05
C ASP A 34 27.80 -29.68 11.02
N ALA A 35 27.93 -30.57 10.02
CA ALA A 35 27.11 -31.79 9.92
C ALA A 35 27.44 -32.81 11.02
N ASP A 36 28.72 -32.89 11.41
CA ASP A 36 29.16 -33.75 12.52
C ASP A 36 28.64 -33.23 13.87
N GLU A 37 28.71 -31.92 14.11
CA GLU A 37 28.20 -31.30 15.35
C GLU A 37 26.67 -31.45 15.49
N LEU A 38 25.93 -31.32 14.38
CA LEU A 38 24.48 -31.51 14.37
C LEU A 38 24.09 -32.99 14.58
N GLU A 39 24.89 -33.94 14.10
CA GLU A 39 24.66 -35.36 14.37
C GLU A 39 24.92 -35.71 15.85
N ASP A 40 25.99 -35.18 16.44
CA ASP A 40 26.29 -35.37 17.86
C ASP A 40 25.16 -34.84 18.74
N HIS A 41 24.67 -33.63 18.46
CA HIS A 41 23.51 -33.06 19.16
C HIS A 41 22.22 -33.87 18.99
N LEU A 42 21.99 -34.43 17.79
CA LEU A 42 20.85 -35.30 17.54
C LEU A 42 20.94 -36.58 18.38
N ARG A 43 22.14 -37.20 18.43
CA ARG A 43 22.40 -38.42 19.20
C ARG A 43 22.21 -38.20 20.70
N ASP A 44 22.69 -37.07 21.22
CA ASP A 44 22.51 -36.71 22.63
C ASP A 44 21.02 -36.54 23.00
N GLN A 45 20.23 -35.86 22.17
CA GLN A 45 18.79 -35.72 22.43
C GLN A 45 18.04 -37.05 22.34
N ILE A 46 18.43 -37.93 21.42
CA ILE A 46 17.85 -39.27 21.30
C ILE A 46 18.19 -40.09 22.54
N ALA A 47 19.43 -40.02 23.03
CA ALA A 47 19.86 -40.72 24.24
C ALA A 47 19.07 -40.24 25.47
N ASP A 48 18.90 -38.93 25.63
CA ASP A 48 18.10 -38.34 26.70
C ASP A 48 16.64 -38.79 26.66
N LEU A 49 16.01 -38.74 25.48
CA LEU A 49 14.62 -39.15 25.30
C LEU A 49 14.41 -40.65 25.49
N THR A 50 15.37 -41.47 25.05
CA THR A 50 15.35 -42.92 25.26
C THR A 50 15.53 -43.25 26.75
N SER A 51 16.41 -42.53 27.46
CA SER A 51 16.58 -42.69 28.91
C SER A 51 15.33 -42.30 29.71
N ALA A 52 14.49 -41.42 29.15
CA ALA A 52 13.19 -41.04 29.68
C ALA A 52 12.06 -42.06 29.32
N GLY A 53 12.38 -43.14 28.61
CA GLY A 53 11.48 -44.27 28.35
C GLY A 53 10.78 -44.26 27.00
N LEU A 54 11.19 -43.40 26.05
CA LEU A 54 10.69 -43.43 24.67
C LEU A 54 11.33 -44.55 23.85
N ALA A 55 10.58 -45.07 22.88
CA ALA A 55 11.14 -45.98 21.89
C ALA A 55 12.15 -45.23 20.99
N PRO A 56 13.23 -45.88 20.51
CA PRO A 56 14.30 -45.21 19.75
C PRO A 56 13.84 -44.44 18.51
N ASP A 57 12.84 -44.96 17.81
CA ASP A 57 12.20 -44.35 16.64
C ASP A 57 11.35 -43.12 17.00
N GLU A 58 10.60 -43.18 18.12
CA GLU A 58 9.86 -42.03 18.65
C GLU A 58 10.80 -40.93 19.15
N ALA A 59 11.89 -41.31 19.83
CA ALA A 59 12.92 -40.39 20.31
C ALA A 59 13.59 -39.65 19.15
N PHE A 60 13.91 -40.35 18.06
CA PHE A 60 14.46 -39.75 16.83
C PHE A 60 13.52 -38.69 16.23
N LEU A 61 12.23 -38.99 16.05
CA LEU A 61 11.27 -38.04 15.47
C LEU A 61 11.10 -36.78 16.33
N ILE A 62 11.12 -36.92 17.66
CA ILE A 62 11.01 -35.80 18.58
C ILE A 62 12.29 -34.96 18.56
N ALA A 63 13.47 -35.60 18.54
CA ALA A 63 14.76 -34.92 18.48
C ALA A 63 14.93 -34.11 17.18
N VAL A 64 14.64 -34.70 16.02
CA VAL A 64 14.66 -33.99 14.72
C VAL A 64 13.70 -32.79 14.72
N LYS A 65 12.49 -32.96 15.26
CA LYS A 65 11.51 -31.86 15.37
C LYS A 65 11.96 -30.76 16.33
N ARG A 66 12.65 -31.11 17.42
CA ARG A 66 13.21 -30.15 18.37
C ARG A 66 14.35 -29.36 17.74
N MET A 67 15.28 -30.03 17.07
CA MET A 67 16.38 -29.35 16.36
C MET A 67 15.87 -28.40 15.27
N GLY A 68 14.86 -28.80 14.48
CA GLY A 68 14.22 -27.93 13.49
C GLY A 68 13.38 -26.79 14.08
N SER A 69 13.04 -26.84 15.37
CA SER A 69 12.32 -25.77 16.09
C SER A 69 13.24 -24.86 16.91
N VAL A 70 14.50 -25.26 17.11
CA VAL A 70 15.52 -24.57 17.91
C VAL A 70 16.51 -23.85 16.98
N ASP A 71 15.98 -23.13 16.00
CA ASP A 71 16.55 -21.86 15.52
C ASP A 71 16.51 -20.75 16.61
N SER A 72 16.17 -21.12 17.86
CA SER A 72 15.92 -20.21 18.99
C SER A 72 17.13 -19.97 19.91
N LEU A 73 18.34 -20.38 19.53
CA LEU A 73 19.59 -19.88 20.12
C LEU A 73 20.36 -18.95 19.16
N SER A 74 19.58 -18.20 18.37
CA SER A 74 20.05 -17.14 17.46
C SER A 74 20.36 -15.83 18.19
N SER A 75 21.37 -15.86 19.07
CA SER A 75 22.06 -14.64 19.50
C SER A 75 23.57 -14.70 19.23
N GLU A 76 24.16 -15.90 19.19
CA GLU A 76 25.58 -16.10 18.88
C GLU A 76 25.80 -16.35 17.37
N PHE A 77 24.89 -17.10 16.72
CA PHE A 77 25.00 -17.41 15.28
C PHE A 77 24.57 -16.24 14.35
N ALA A 78 23.77 -15.29 14.86
CA ALA A 78 23.32 -14.13 14.10
C ALA A 78 24.42 -13.06 13.90
N GLN A 79 25.54 -13.15 14.63
CA GLN A 79 26.65 -12.20 14.49
C GLN A 79 27.60 -12.53 13.35
N GLU A 80 27.72 -13.80 12.94
CA GLU A 80 28.77 -14.21 12.00
C GLU A 80 28.29 -14.36 10.53
N HIS A 81 27.03 -14.76 10.26
CA HIS A 81 26.57 -15.00 8.88
C HIS A 81 25.11 -14.56 8.56
N PRO A 82 24.85 -13.24 8.41
CA PRO A 82 23.52 -12.71 8.06
C PRO A 82 23.00 -13.14 6.68
N ASP A 83 23.92 -13.39 5.73
CA ASP A 83 23.60 -13.58 4.32
C ASP A 83 23.01 -14.97 3.98
N ARG A 84 23.19 -15.96 4.88
CA ARG A 84 22.79 -17.35 4.65
C ARG A 84 21.47 -17.72 5.32
N LEU A 85 21.13 -17.08 6.44
CA LEU A 85 19.82 -17.23 7.09
C LEU A 85 18.69 -16.73 6.18
N TRP A 86 18.94 -15.63 5.47
CA TRP A 86 18.04 -15.05 4.46
C TRP A 86 17.73 -16.02 3.31
N LYS A 87 18.72 -16.80 2.86
CA LYS A 87 18.55 -17.76 1.75
C LYS A 87 17.71 -18.97 2.15
N ARG A 88 17.78 -19.43 3.40
CA ARG A 88 16.97 -20.56 3.88
C ARG A 88 15.52 -20.16 4.18
N LEU A 89 15.29 -18.99 4.77
CA LEU A 89 13.92 -18.46 4.96
C LEU A 89 13.22 -18.10 3.65
N ALA A 90 13.99 -17.79 2.60
CA ALA A 90 13.44 -17.57 1.25
C ALA A 90 13.13 -18.88 0.49
N LEU A 91 13.55 -20.04 0.99
CA LEU A 91 13.45 -21.33 0.30
C LEU A 91 12.63 -22.40 1.03
N GLU A 92 12.10 -22.13 2.23
CA GLU A 92 11.08 -22.99 2.84
C GLU A 92 9.67 -22.47 2.49
N PRO A 93 8.92 -23.16 1.61
CA PRO A 93 7.51 -22.90 1.47
C PRO A 93 6.81 -23.48 2.70
N SER A 94 6.52 -22.61 3.67
CA SER A 94 5.44 -22.88 4.62
C SER A 94 4.18 -23.14 3.81
N GLY A 95 3.53 -24.28 4.05
CA GLY A 95 2.46 -24.87 3.24
C GLY A 95 1.14 -24.11 3.18
N ASP A 96 1.17 -22.84 2.80
CA ASP A 96 0.08 -22.18 2.11
C ASP A 96 0.43 -22.19 0.61
N GLU A 97 -0.48 -22.72 -0.22
CA GLU A 97 -0.40 -22.76 -1.68
C GLU A 97 -0.26 -21.34 -2.27
N ARG A 98 0.91 -20.73 -2.19
CA ARG A 98 1.23 -19.53 -2.97
C ARG A 98 1.38 -19.97 -4.43
N PRO A 99 0.68 -19.33 -5.38
CA PRO A 99 0.94 -19.55 -6.80
C PRO A 99 2.44 -19.42 -7.05
N SER A 100 3.02 -20.32 -7.86
CA SER A 100 4.44 -20.19 -8.23
C SER A 100 4.71 -18.77 -8.75
N ALA A 101 5.90 -18.20 -8.47
CA ALA A 101 6.26 -16.83 -8.88
C ALA A 101 6.01 -16.56 -10.39
N ARG A 102 6.05 -17.62 -11.21
CA ARG A 102 5.71 -17.59 -12.64
C ARG A 102 4.21 -17.40 -12.91
N SER A 103 3.33 -18.01 -12.11
CA SER A 103 1.88 -17.84 -12.19
C SER A 103 1.45 -16.43 -11.82
N ASP A 104 2.07 -15.84 -10.79
CA ASP A 104 1.77 -14.47 -10.37
C ASP A 104 2.16 -13.44 -11.41
N PHE A 105 3.30 -13.63 -12.10
CA PHE A 105 3.74 -12.77 -13.19
C PHE A 105 2.74 -12.74 -14.36
N TRP A 106 2.27 -13.91 -14.82
CA TRP A 106 1.28 -13.97 -15.91
C TRP A 106 -0.08 -13.41 -15.49
N THR A 107 -0.46 -13.58 -14.22
CA THR A 107 -1.68 -12.99 -13.69
C THR A 107 -1.60 -11.47 -13.69
N MET A 108 -0.47 -10.89 -13.27
CA MET A 108 -0.20 -9.46 -13.35
C MET A 108 -0.30 -8.96 -14.80
N ILE A 109 0.35 -9.65 -15.76
CA ILE A 109 0.27 -9.27 -17.19
C ILE A 109 -1.19 -9.28 -17.66
N GLY A 110 -1.96 -10.31 -17.32
CA GLY A 110 -3.37 -10.43 -17.70
C GLY A 110 -4.19 -9.22 -17.24
N PHE A 111 -4.02 -8.79 -15.98
CA PHE A 111 -4.73 -7.62 -15.45
C PHE A 111 -4.19 -6.28 -15.98
N ALA A 112 -2.89 -6.15 -16.24
CA ALA A 112 -2.32 -4.96 -16.88
C ALA A 112 -2.83 -4.81 -18.32
N CYS A 113 -2.90 -5.90 -19.08
CA CYS A 113 -3.52 -5.93 -20.41
C CYS A 113 -5.02 -5.64 -20.34
N ALA A 114 -5.74 -6.16 -19.34
CA ALA A 114 -7.15 -5.84 -19.13
C ALA A 114 -7.37 -4.35 -18.88
N ALA A 115 -6.47 -3.69 -18.13
CA ALA A 115 -6.51 -2.24 -17.93
C ALA A 115 -6.29 -1.47 -19.24
N ALA A 116 -5.28 -1.85 -20.03
CA ALA A 116 -5.02 -1.26 -21.34
C ALA A 116 -6.19 -1.43 -22.31
N LEU A 117 -6.79 -2.63 -22.34
CA LEU A 117 -8.00 -2.92 -23.10
C LEU A 117 -9.18 -2.08 -22.63
N ALA A 118 -9.34 -1.87 -21.32
CA ALA A 118 -10.42 -1.05 -20.76
C ALA A 118 -10.33 0.42 -21.22
N VAL A 119 -9.13 0.99 -21.29
CA VAL A 119 -8.92 2.34 -21.85
C VAL A 119 -9.20 2.40 -23.35
N LYS A 120 -8.90 1.33 -24.09
CA LYS A 120 -9.09 1.28 -25.54
C LYS A 120 -10.50 0.89 -25.99
N ALA A 121 -11.26 0.22 -25.14
CA ALA A 121 -12.60 -0.24 -25.47
C ALA A 121 -13.55 0.89 -25.93
N PRO A 122 -13.61 2.08 -25.30
CA PRO A 122 -14.49 3.16 -25.75
C PRO A 122 -14.22 3.65 -27.18
N ALA A 123 -12.95 3.69 -27.60
CA ALA A 123 -12.58 4.09 -28.96
C ALA A 123 -13.17 3.12 -30.02
N ALA A 124 -13.31 1.83 -29.69
CA ALA A 124 -13.98 0.88 -30.59
C ALA A 124 -15.49 1.17 -30.79
N PHE A 125 -16.08 2.02 -29.93
CA PHE A 125 -17.47 2.49 -30.02
C PHE A 125 -17.57 3.95 -30.48
N GLY A 126 -16.49 4.54 -31.01
CA GLY A 126 -16.46 5.93 -31.50
C GLY A 126 -16.29 6.99 -30.41
N VAL A 127 -15.85 6.59 -29.21
CA VAL A 127 -15.49 7.53 -28.13
C VAL A 127 -13.97 7.61 -28.06
N ASP A 128 -13.39 8.43 -28.93
CA ASP A 128 -11.94 8.58 -29.06
C ASP A 128 -11.32 9.43 -27.95
N LEU A 129 -10.05 9.15 -27.63
CA LEU A 129 -9.32 9.76 -26.51
C LEU A 129 -9.14 11.28 -26.66
N THR A 130 -8.87 11.75 -27.88
CA THR A 130 -8.62 13.17 -28.18
C THR A 130 -9.89 14.00 -28.05
N ASP A 131 -10.96 13.55 -28.70
CA ASP A 131 -12.20 14.31 -28.82
C ASP A 131 -13.06 14.20 -27.56
N ASN A 132 -12.87 13.12 -26.78
CA ASN A 132 -13.65 12.82 -25.58
C ASN A 132 -12.78 12.84 -24.31
N ALA A 133 -11.79 13.74 -24.24
CA ALA A 133 -10.86 13.83 -23.11
C ALA A 133 -11.55 13.91 -21.74
N ARG A 134 -12.71 14.57 -21.63
CA ARG A 134 -13.51 14.65 -20.39
C ARG A 134 -14.05 13.30 -19.94
N PHE A 135 -14.58 12.50 -20.88
CA PHE A 135 -15.04 11.14 -20.61
C PHE A 135 -13.89 10.27 -20.07
N TYR A 136 -12.71 10.41 -20.65
CA TYR A 136 -11.52 9.69 -20.19
C TYR A 136 -11.02 10.20 -18.85
N GLY A 137 -11.04 11.51 -18.61
CA GLY A 137 -10.66 12.13 -17.34
C GLY A 137 -11.50 11.62 -16.18
N ARG A 138 -12.83 11.65 -16.30
CA ARG A 138 -13.75 11.18 -15.24
C ARG A 138 -13.69 9.66 -15.03
N ASN A 139 -13.38 8.88 -16.06
CA ASN A 139 -13.27 7.42 -15.98
C ASN A 139 -11.84 6.90 -15.72
N ALA A 140 -10.83 7.78 -15.62
CA ALA A 140 -9.43 7.38 -15.46
C ALA A 140 -9.22 6.45 -14.25
N GLY A 141 -9.83 6.79 -13.12
CA GLY A 141 -9.81 5.95 -11.92
C GLY A 141 -10.45 4.57 -12.14
N LEU A 142 -11.53 4.48 -12.91
CA LEU A 142 -12.20 3.21 -13.20
C LEU A 142 -11.33 2.32 -14.10
N PHE A 143 -10.74 2.89 -15.15
CA PHE A 143 -9.86 2.16 -16.06
C PHE A 143 -8.63 1.58 -15.36
N ALA A 144 -8.05 2.32 -14.41
CA ALA A 144 -6.87 1.89 -13.68
C ALA A 144 -7.19 0.98 -12.48
N LEU A 145 -8.16 1.37 -11.65
CA LEU A 145 -8.34 0.79 -10.31
C LEU A 145 -9.29 -0.41 -10.29
N VAL A 146 -10.22 -0.53 -11.24
CA VAL A 146 -11.09 -1.73 -11.33
C VAL A 146 -10.27 -2.99 -11.69
N PRO A 147 -9.36 -2.97 -12.70
CA PRO A 147 -8.46 -4.09 -12.95
C PRO A 147 -7.54 -4.39 -11.77
N LEU A 148 -7.02 -3.36 -11.09
CA LEU A 148 -6.20 -3.54 -9.88
C LEU A 148 -6.98 -4.22 -8.75
N ALA A 149 -8.24 -3.83 -8.55
CA ALA A 149 -9.12 -4.46 -7.56
C ALA A 149 -9.35 -5.95 -7.92
N GLY A 150 -9.56 -6.25 -9.20
CA GLY A 150 -9.68 -7.62 -9.71
C GLY A 150 -8.40 -8.43 -9.48
N TYR A 151 -7.24 -7.84 -9.73
CA TYR A 151 -5.93 -8.44 -9.46
C TYR A 151 -5.80 -8.83 -7.98
N PHE A 152 -6.16 -7.95 -7.04
CA PHE A 152 -6.11 -8.29 -5.62
C PHE A 152 -7.17 -9.30 -5.18
N VAL A 153 -8.39 -9.25 -5.71
CA VAL A 153 -9.41 -10.27 -5.45
C VAL A 153 -8.88 -11.65 -5.84
N TRP A 154 -8.24 -11.76 -7.01
CA TRP A 154 -7.63 -12.99 -7.48
C TRP A 154 -6.43 -13.40 -6.64
N HIS A 155 -5.45 -12.52 -6.49
CA HIS A 155 -4.17 -12.80 -5.83
C HIS A 155 -4.32 -13.10 -4.34
N ARG A 156 -5.33 -12.53 -3.65
CA ARG A 156 -5.64 -12.82 -2.25
C ARG A 156 -6.57 -14.03 -2.06
N GLY A 157 -7.00 -14.69 -3.13
CA GLY A 157 -7.94 -15.82 -3.06
C GLY A 157 -9.29 -15.45 -2.46
N MET A 158 -9.76 -14.21 -2.64
CA MET A 158 -11.02 -13.76 -2.06
C MET A 158 -12.19 -14.52 -2.72
N PRO A 159 -13.09 -15.16 -1.94
CA PRO A 159 -14.21 -15.90 -2.53
C PRO A 159 -15.06 -15.03 -3.45
N ALA A 160 -15.31 -15.50 -4.68
CA ALA A 160 -16.04 -14.74 -5.70
C ALA A 160 -17.39 -14.21 -5.21
N ALA A 161 -18.13 -15.03 -4.44
CA ALA A 161 -19.40 -14.62 -3.84
C ALA A 161 -19.28 -13.43 -2.88
N ARG A 162 -18.14 -13.30 -2.19
CA ARG A 162 -17.87 -12.16 -1.29
C ARG A 162 -17.48 -10.92 -2.09
N ALA A 163 -16.63 -11.08 -3.10
CA ALA A 163 -16.24 -9.98 -3.99
C ALA A 163 -17.48 -9.40 -4.73
N LEU A 164 -18.34 -10.27 -5.25
CA LEU A 164 -19.59 -9.89 -5.93
C LEU A 164 -20.59 -9.20 -4.99
N ARG A 165 -20.63 -9.57 -3.71
CA ARG A 165 -21.55 -8.97 -2.74
C ARG A 165 -21.10 -7.60 -2.23
N ILE A 166 -19.79 -7.40 -2.07
CA ILE A 166 -19.24 -6.21 -1.40
C ILE A 166 -18.67 -5.22 -2.42
N LEU A 167 -17.77 -5.70 -3.28
CA LEU A 167 -16.93 -4.83 -4.10
C LEU A 167 -17.60 -4.49 -5.44
N ALA A 168 -18.19 -5.48 -6.10
CA ALA A 168 -18.88 -5.28 -7.37
C ALA A 168 -19.96 -4.18 -7.33
N PRO A 169 -20.90 -4.13 -6.36
CA PRO A 169 -21.90 -3.07 -6.32
C PRO A 169 -21.29 -1.68 -6.04
N ALA A 170 -20.21 -1.61 -5.25
CA ALA A 170 -19.53 -0.35 -4.99
C ALA A 170 -18.82 0.19 -6.24
N LEU A 171 -18.05 -0.66 -6.94
CA LEU A 171 -17.37 -0.29 -8.18
C LEU A 171 -18.38 0.06 -9.29
N ALA A 172 -19.44 -0.75 -9.44
CA ALA A 172 -20.52 -0.47 -10.39
C ALA A 172 -21.26 0.83 -10.03
N GLY A 173 -21.48 1.11 -8.74
CA GLY A 173 -22.08 2.35 -8.27
C GLY A 173 -21.27 3.58 -8.70
N VAL A 174 -19.94 3.55 -8.54
CA VAL A 174 -19.07 4.64 -9.03
C VAL A 174 -19.18 4.77 -10.56
N ALA A 175 -19.12 3.66 -11.29
CA ALA A 175 -19.23 3.67 -12.75
C ALA A 175 -20.57 4.24 -13.24
N VAL A 176 -21.68 3.88 -12.59
CA VAL A 176 -23.01 4.40 -12.90
C VAL A 176 -23.08 5.89 -12.58
N VAL A 177 -22.66 6.31 -11.40
CA VAL A 177 -22.72 7.73 -10.99
C VAL A 177 -21.92 8.62 -11.94
N ILE A 178 -20.68 8.24 -12.25
CA ILE A 178 -19.78 9.02 -13.11
C ILE A 178 -20.27 9.14 -14.55
N ASN A 179 -21.03 8.15 -15.05
CA ASN A 179 -21.45 8.11 -16.46
C ASN A 179 -22.93 8.40 -16.70
N ALA A 180 -23.80 8.23 -15.69
CA ALA A 180 -25.24 8.48 -15.82
C ALA A 180 -25.64 9.89 -15.40
N TYR A 181 -24.80 10.60 -14.63
CA TYR A 181 -25.08 11.98 -14.24
C TYR A 181 -24.96 12.93 -15.44
N PRO A 182 -25.95 13.82 -15.65
CA PRO A 182 -25.94 14.79 -16.73
C PRO A 182 -25.11 16.02 -16.36
N PHE A 183 -23.80 15.83 -16.19
CA PHE A 183 -22.86 16.93 -15.95
C PHE A 183 -22.95 17.99 -17.04
N GLU A 184 -22.99 19.26 -16.66
CA GLU A 184 -22.81 20.36 -17.62
C GLU A 184 -21.35 20.41 -18.08
N ASP A 185 -21.13 20.78 -19.35
CA ASP A 185 -19.80 20.81 -19.94
C ASP A 185 -18.90 21.81 -19.21
N GLY A 186 -17.85 21.32 -18.54
CA GLY A 186 -16.94 22.20 -17.79
C GLY A 186 -17.39 22.56 -16.39
N SER A 187 -18.43 21.90 -15.89
CA SER A 187 -18.94 22.09 -14.53
C SER A 187 -17.89 21.85 -13.44
N ASP A 188 -18.04 22.58 -12.35
CA ASP A 188 -17.24 22.38 -11.14
C ASP A 188 -17.57 21.01 -10.54
N THR A 189 -18.83 20.57 -10.58
CA THR A 189 -19.22 19.23 -10.10
C THR A 189 -18.64 18.08 -10.92
N GLU A 190 -18.49 18.19 -12.24
CA GLU A 190 -17.78 17.18 -13.06
C GLU A 190 -16.31 17.08 -12.60
N THR A 191 -15.66 18.23 -12.47
CA THR A 191 -14.24 18.30 -12.08
C THR A 191 -14.03 17.70 -10.69
N LEU A 192 -14.89 18.06 -9.73
CA LEU A 192 -14.85 17.51 -8.37
C LEU A 192 -15.09 16.00 -8.35
N ALA A 193 -16.05 15.49 -9.12
CA ALA A 193 -16.32 14.06 -9.22
C ALA A 193 -15.12 13.31 -9.82
N ALA A 194 -14.49 13.86 -10.87
CA ALA A 194 -13.30 13.28 -11.49
C ALA A 194 -12.09 13.24 -10.53
N LEU A 195 -11.94 14.24 -9.65
CA LEU A 195 -10.87 14.27 -8.65
C LEU A 195 -11.11 13.32 -7.46
N HIS A 196 -12.36 13.18 -7.01
CA HIS A 196 -12.69 12.39 -5.81
C HIS A 196 -12.98 10.92 -6.10
N ALA A 197 -13.40 10.56 -7.32
CA ALA A 197 -13.66 9.17 -7.68
C ALA A 197 -12.42 8.27 -7.55
N PRO A 198 -11.20 8.68 -7.98
CA PRO A 198 -9.98 7.91 -7.73
C PRO A 198 -9.71 7.66 -6.24
N ILE A 199 -9.99 8.63 -5.37
CA ILE A 199 -9.80 8.48 -3.91
C ILE A 199 -10.76 7.42 -3.36
N ALA A 200 -12.03 7.48 -3.73
CA ALA A 200 -13.03 6.50 -3.31
C ALA A 200 -12.70 5.10 -3.84
N LEU A 201 -12.34 4.99 -5.12
CA LEU A 201 -11.95 3.74 -5.76
C LEU A 201 -10.68 3.15 -5.12
N TRP A 202 -9.69 3.97 -4.78
CA TRP A 202 -8.48 3.52 -4.08
C TRP A 202 -8.84 2.89 -2.74
N LEU A 203 -9.67 3.55 -1.92
CA LEU A 203 -10.11 2.99 -0.64
C LEU A 203 -10.93 1.69 -0.81
N LEU A 204 -11.67 1.53 -1.92
CA LEU A 204 -12.32 0.27 -2.28
C LEU A 204 -11.33 -0.82 -2.71
N VAL A 205 -10.27 -0.48 -3.44
CA VAL A 205 -9.15 -1.39 -3.73
C VAL A 205 -8.54 -1.92 -2.43
N GLY A 206 -8.46 -1.11 -1.38
CA GLY A 206 -8.03 -1.54 -0.04
C GLY A 206 -8.87 -2.68 0.55
N VAL A 207 -10.16 -2.77 0.23
CA VAL A 207 -11.02 -3.89 0.65
C VAL A 207 -10.63 -5.18 -0.08
N ALA A 208 -10.32 -5.10 -1.38
CA ALA A 208 -9.80 -6.22 -2.16
C ALA A 208 -8.42 -6.65 -1.66
N TYR A 209 -7.53 -5.69 -1.42
CA TYR A 209 -6.19 -5.91 -0.86
C TYR A 209 -6.23 -6.68 0.46
N ALA A 210 -7.17 -6.34 1.33
CA ALA A 210 -7.32 -6.97 2.64
C ALA A 210 -7.92 -8.39 2.59
N GLY A 211 -8.37 -8.90 1.44
CA GLY A 211 -8.85 -10.29 1.28
C GLY A 211 -10.06 -10.68 2.14
N GLY A 212 -10.82 -9.69 2.65
CA GLY A 212 -11.92 -9.90 3.61
C GLY A 212 -11.61 -9.51 5.05
N GLY A 213 -10.35 -9.20 5.38
CA GLY A 213 -9.90 -8.72 6.69
C GLY A 213 -9.93 -7.19 6.86
N TRP A 214 -10.69 -6.45 6.04
CA TRP A 214 -10.66 -4.98 5.97
C TRP A 214 -11.05 -4.25 7.26
N ARG A 215 -11.65 -4.95 8.24
CA ARG A 215 -11.95 -4.41 9.58
C ARG A 215 -10.76 -4.45 10.54
N SER A 216 -9.68 -5.14 10.19
CA SER A 216 -8.47 -5.22 11.01
C SER A 216 -7.60 -3.97 10.83
N ASP A 217 -7.24 -3.33 11.93
CA ASP A 217 -6.34 -2.17 11.95
C ASP A 217 -4.99 -2.50 11.29
N ARG A 218 -4.45 -3.70 11.56
CA ARG A 218 -3.21 -4.20 10.94
C ARG A 218 -3.32 -4.25 9.42
N LYS A 219 -4.38 -4.86 8.88
CA LYS A 219 -4.57 -4.94 7.41
C LYS A 219 -4.76 -3.57 6.76
N ARG A 220 -5.35 -2.61 7.48
CA ARG A 220 -5.45 -1.23 7.02
C ARG A 220 -4.09 -0.55 7.00
N MET A 221 -3.26 -0.77 8.02
CA MET A 221 -1.89 -0.25 8.05
C MET A 221 -1.02 -0.86 6.94
N ASP A 222 -1.14 -2.18 6.72
CA ASP A 222 -0.47 -2.87 5.60
C ASP A 222 -0.84 -2.21 4.25
N TYR A 223 -2.12 -1.86 4.06
CA TYR A 223 -2.58 -1.18 2.86
C TYR A 223 -2.07 0.26 2.73
N VAL A 224 -1.95 1.00 3.83
CA VAL A 224 -1.37 2.35 3.85
C VAL A 224 0.12 2.29 3.47
N ARG A 225 0.87 1.33 4.02
CA ARG A 225 2.28 1.10 3.64
C ARG A 225 2.40 0.74 2.17
N PHE A 226 1.60 -0.22 1.72
CA PHE A 226 1.50 -0.62 0.32
C PHE A 226 1.22 0.60 -0.58
N THR A 227 0.31 1.49 -0.18
CA THR A 227 -0.05 2.69 -0.97
C THR A 227 1.16 3.60 -1.18
N GLY A 228 1.96 3.85 -0.15
CA GLY A 228 3.14 4.69 -0.26
C GLY A 228 4.21 4.08 -1.16
N GLU A 229 4.49 2.78 -1.01
CA GLU A 229 5.44 2.07 -1.86
C GLU A 229 4.97 1.99 -3.31
N TRP A 230 3.70 1.64 -3.52
CA TRP A 230 3.06 1.60 -4.84
C TRP A 230 3.16 2.94 -5.54
N PHE A 231 2.90 4.04 -4.84
CA PHE A 231 3.00 5.40 -5.40
C PHE A 231 4.41 5.69 -5.90
N ILE A 232 5.44 5.35 -5.12
CA ILE A 232 6.84 5.54 -5.51
C ILE A 232 7.17 4.72 -6.76
N TYR A 233 6.82 3.42 -6.78
CA TYR A 233 7.06 2.57 -7.94
C TYR A 233 6.32 3.07 -9.18
N TYR A 234 5.06 3.48 -9.04
CA TYR A 234 4.29 4.04 -10.13
C TYR A 234 4.94 5.29 -10.71
N VAL A 235 5.39 6.22 -9.85
CA VAL A 235 6.11 7.44 -10.29
C VAL A 235 7.42 7.07 -11.02
N LEU A 236 8.20 6.12 -10.50
CA LEU A 236 9.43 5.68 -11.17
C LEU A 236 9.16 5.06 -12.55
N ILE A 237 8.13 4.22 -12.65
CA ILE A 237 7.70 3.62 -13.93
C ILE A 237 7.21 4.71 -14.88
N ALA A 238 6.41 5.67 -14.40
CA ALA A 238 5.87 6.75 -15.20
C ALA A 238 6.98 7.69 -15.73
N LEU A 239 7.99 8.02 -14.90
CA LEU A 239 9.15 8.79 -15.32
C LEU A 239 9.97 8.03 -16.37
N GLY A 240 10.25 6.74 -16.14
CA GLY A 240 10.92 5.89 -17.12
C GLY A 240 10.14 5.76 -18.44
N GLY A 241 8.81 5.61 -18.34
CA GLY A 241 7.90 5.58 -19.48
C GLY A 241 7.85 6.90 -20.24
N GLY A 242 7.89 8.04 -19.55
CA GLY A 242 7.97 9.37 -20.17
C GLY A 242 9.29 9.59 -20.92
N VAL A 243 10.41 9.16 -20.34
CA VAL A 243 11.71 9.19 -21.03
C VAL A 243 11.71 8.28 -22.26
N LEU A 244 11.18 7.05 -22.13
CA LEU A 244 11.03 6.14 -23.26
C LEU A 244 10.13 6.72 -24.36
N ALA A 245 9.01 7.36 -24.00
CA ALA A 245 8.10 8.01 -24.93
C ALA A 245 8.82 9.15 -25.68
N GLY A 246 9.55 10.01 -24.97
CA GLY A 246 10.33 11.09 -25.58
C GLY A 246 11.42 10.61 -26.54
N PHE A 247 12.18 9.57 -26.16
CA PHE A 247 13.15 8.94 -27.06
C PHE A 247 12.49 8.29 -28.27
N THR A 248 11.32 7.68 -28.09
CA THR A 248 10.56 7.05 -29.17
C THR A 248 10.15 8.11 -30.20
N THR A 249 9.51 9.20 -29.77
CA THR A 249 9.11 10.29 -30.67
C THR A 249 10.32 10.90 -31.38
N GLY A 250 11.39 11.22 -30.65
CA GLY A 250 12.60 11.83 -31.24
C GLY A 250 13.36 10.91 -32.19
N ALA A 251 13.48 9.61 -31.88
CA ALA A 251 14.20 8.66 -32.74
C ALA A 251 13.48 8.40 -34.06
N PHE A 252 12.15 8.34 -34.05
CA PHE A 252 11.35 8.15 -35.27
C PHE A 252 11.28 9.43 -36.11
N ASP A 253 11.24 10.60 -35.48
CA ASP A 253 11.27 11.89 -36.19
C ASP A 253 12.55 12.04 -37.04
N VAL A 254 13.71 11.61 -36.53
CA VAL A 254 14.99 11.64 -37.26
C VAL A 254 14.96 10.84 -38.57
N ILE A 255 14.16 9.78 -38.66
CA ILE A 255 13.99 8.96 -39.87
C ILE A 255 12.75 9.38 -40.69
N GLY A 256 12.13 10.52 -40.36
CA GLY A 256 10.98 11.08 -41.07
C GLY A 256 9.65 10.40 -40.77
N ILE A 257 9.51 9.73 -39.62
CA ILE A 257 8.26 9.09 -39.17
C ILE A 257 7.73 9.83 -37.96
N ASP A 258 6.50 10.36 -38.05
CA ASP A 258 5.81 10.92 -36.90
C ASP A 258 5.21 9.81 -36.03
N ALA A 259 5.77 9.63 -34.83
CA ALA A 259 5.31 8.67 -33.84
C ALA A 259 4.47 9.29 -32.72
N GLU A 260 4.18 10.60 -32.77
CA GLU A 260 3.47 11.31 -31.70
C GLU A 260 2.08 10.72 -31.44
N GLU A 261 1.30 10.47 -32.49
CA GLU A 261 -0.05 9.88 -32.37
C GLU A 261 0.00 8.48 -31.74
N PHE A 262 0.97 7.65 -32.15
CA PHE A 262 1.15 6.32 -31.56
C PHE A 262 1.51 6.41 -30.07
N VAL A 263 2.43 7.30 -29.71
CA VAL A 263 2.85 7.48 -28.32
C VAL A 263 1.72 8.01 -27.45
N THR A 264 1.05 9.07 -27.87
CA THR A 264 -0.01 9.76 -27.10
C THR A 264 -1.29 8.95 -27.03
N SER A 265 -1.64 8.22 -28.10
CA SER A 265 -2.87 7.43 -28.13
C SER A 265 -2.68 6.03 -27.55
N TRP A 266 -1.53 5.38 -27.73
CA TRP A 266 -1.33 3.99 -27.30
C TRP A 266 -0.36 3.85 -26.15
N VAL A 267 0.88 4.33 -26.29
CA VAL A 267 1.94 4.05 -25.32
C VAL A 267 1.63 4.67 -23.96
N LEU A 268 1.30 5.97 -23.93
CA LEU A 268 1.05 6.68 -22.68
C LEU A 268 -0.22 6.21 -21.96
N PRO A 269 -1.40 6.10 -22.60
CA PRO A 269 -2.63 5.73 -21.89
C PRO A 269 -2.61 4.28 -21.41
N CYS A 270 -2.20 3.33 -22.29
CA CYS A 270 -2.11 1.92 -21.93
C CYS A 270 -0.98 1.68 -20.92
N GLY A 271 0.16 2.35 -21.10
CA GLY A 271 1.29 2.29 -20.17
C GLY A 271 0.93 2.82 -18.78
N ALA A 272 0.24 3.96 -18.69
CA ALA A 272 -0.19 4.55 -17.43
C ALA A 272 -1.13 3.61 -16.65
N VAL A 273 -2.22 3.12 -17.27
CA VAL A 273 -3.15 2.23 -16.54
C VAL A 273 -2.57 0.84 -16.30
N GLY A 274 -1.75 0.31 -17.20
CA GLY A 274 -1.07 -0.97 -17.02
C GLY A 274 -0.04 -0.90 -15.89
N ALA A 275 0.70 0.20 -15.80
CA ALA A 275 1.70 0.45 -14.76
C ALA A 275 1.09 0.44 -13.35
N VAL A 276 -0.19 0.79 -13.18
CA VAL A 276 -0.89 0.70 -11.90
C VAL A 276 -0.87 -0.74 -11.36
N VAL A 277 -1.12 -1.74 -12.21
CA VAL A 277 -1.09 -3.16 -11.83
C VAL A 277 0.35 -3.66 -11.69
N VAL A 278 1.24 -3.27 -12.61
CA VAL A 278 2.66 -3.66 -12.57
C VAL A 278 3.33 -3.17 -11.29
N ALA A 279 3.09 -1.91 -10.90
CA ALA A 279 3.61 -1.34 -9.66
C ALA A 279 3.11 -2.12 -8.44
N ALA A 280 1.84 -2.52 -8.42
CA ALA A 280 1.27 -3.30 -7.32
C ALA A 280 1.93 -4.68 -7.19
N TRP A 281 2.13 -5.37 -8.31
CA TRP A 281 2.86 -6.64 -8.33
C TRP A 281 4.32 -6.48 -7.90
N LEU A 282 5.01 -5.42 -8.33
CA LEU A 282 6.39 -5.16 -7.92
C LEU A 282 6.52 -4.96 -6.41
N VAL A 283 5.59 -4.22 -5.80
CA VAL A 283 5.56 -4.04 -4.33
C VAL A 283 5.38 -5.39 -3.63
N GLU A 284 4.39 -6.19 -4.04
CA GLU A 284 4.13 -7.50 -3.43
C GLU A 284 5.29 -8.50 -3.63
N ALA A 285 5.90 -8.52 -4.81
CA ALA A 285 7.05 -9.38 -5.11
C ALA A 285 8.31 -8.97 -4.33
N LYS A 286 8.43 -7.70 -3.93
CA LYS A 286 9.59 -7.13 -3.22
C LYS A 286 9.49 -7.11 -1.70
N GLN A 287 8.33 -7.42 -1.11
CA GLN A 287 8.12 -7.36 0.35
C GLN A 287 9.10 -8.20 1.18
N SER A 288 9.93 -9.05 0.56
CA SER A 288 11.03 -9.72 1.25
C SER A 288 12.32 -8.86 1.34
N VAL A 289 12.72 -8.03 0.36
CA VAL A 289 14.12 -7.53 0.31
C VAL A 289 14.32 -6.05 0.69
N VAL A 290 13.29 -5.19 0.68
CA VAL A 290 13.50 -3.73 0.91
C VAL A 290 12.33 -3.07 1.65
N GLU A 291 12.35 -3.08 2.99
CA GLU A 291 11.48 -2.24 3.84
C GLU A 291 12.02 -0.79 4.04
N ASN A 292 12.92 -0.31 3.17
CA ASN A 292 13.75 0.86 3.49
C ASN A 292 13.37 2.19 2.81
N MET A 293 12.42 2.26 1.88
CA MET A 293 12.08 3.55 1.27
C MET A 293 11.24 4.43 2.20
N ALA A 294 10.36 3.83 2.99
CA ALA A 294 9.45 4.59 3.86
C ALA A 294 10.16 5.44 4.92
N PRO A 295 11.08 4.87 5.72
CA PRO A 295 11.83 5.65 6.69
C PRO A 295 12.69 6.74 6.05
N VAL A 296 13.24 6.50 4.85
CA VAL A 296 14.12 7.45 4.16
C VAL A 296 13.34 8.68 3.69
N LEU A 297 12.21 8.46 3.00
CA LEU A 297 11.39 9.56 2.47
C LEU A 297 10.87 10.45 3.60
N THR A 298 10.37 9.84 4.68
CA THR A 298 9.82 10.60 5.81
C THR A 298 10.92 11.38 6.52
N LYS A 299 12.11 10.79 6.72
CA LYS A 299 13.24 11.49 7.35
C LYS A 299 13.77 12.65 6.50
N LEU A 300 13.63 12.56 5.18
CA LEU A 300 14.03 13.63 4.26
C LEU A 300 12.99 14.76 4.21
N PHE A 301 11.72 14.44 3.98
CA PHE A 301 10.69 15.43 3.67
C PHE A 301 10.00 16.01 4.92
N THR A 302 9.83 15.24 6.00
CA THR A 302 9.16 15.73 7.22
C THR A 302 9.84 16.99 7.79
N PRO A 303 11.18 17.06 7.95
CA PRO A 303 11.85 18.28 8.41
C PRO A 303 11.67 19.46 7.45
N LEU A 304 11.74 19.22 6.15
CA LEU A 304 11.62 20.27 5.12
C LEU A 304 10.21 20.90 5.14
N PHE A 305 9.17 20.08 5.18
CA PHE A 305 7.79 20.55 5.27
C PHE A 305 7.49 21.23 6.60
N ALA A 306 8.06 20.75 7.70
CA ALA A 306 7.91 21.39 9.01
C ALA A 306 8.55 22.79 9.00
N ALA A 307 9.79 22.90 8.50
CA ALA A 307 10.48 24.17 8.37
C ALA A 307 9.73 25.14 7.44
N MET A 308 9.25 24.66 6.31
CA MET A 308 8.48 25.45 5.35
C MET A 308 7.15 25.94 5.97
N LEU A 309 6.39 25.10 6.69
CA LEU A 309 5.15 25.52 7.34
C LEU A 309 5.39 26.54 8.45
N LEU A 310 6.42 26.33 9.27
CA LEU A 310 6.82 27.28 10.30
C LEU A 310 7.25 28.63 9.69
N ALA A 311 8.04 28.60 8.61
CA ALA A 311 8.45 29.82 7.90
C ALA A 311 7.24 30.54 7.31
N PHE A 312 6.30 29.81 6.71
CA PHE A 312 5.06 30.37 6.18
C PHE A 312 4.21 31.04 7.27
N LEU A 313 3.94 30.33 8.37
CA LEU A 313 3.19 30.88 9.51
C LEU A 313 3.91 32.09 10.13
N GLY A 314 5.23 32.01 10.29
CA GLY A 314 6.05 33.11 10.78
C GLY A 314 6.00 34.35 9.87
N ALA A 315 6.07 34.16 8.56
CA ALA A 315 5.95 35.24 7.58
C ALA A 315 4.56 35.88 7.61
N MET A 316 3.50 35.11 7.82
CA MET A 316 2.14 35.63 7.97
C MET A 316 2.02 36.52 9.21
N VAL A 317 2.52 36.06 10.36
CA VAL A 317 2.55 36.86 11.61
C VAL A 317 3.38 38.13 11.43
N TRP A 318 4.54 38.03 10.76
CA TRP A 318 5.44 39.16 10.53
C TRP A 318 4.84 40.23 9.61
N THR A 319 4.19 39.80 8.52
CA THR A 319 3.61 40.72 7.54
C THR A 319 2.26 41.28 7.95
N GLY A 320 1.56 40.62 8.89
CA GLY A 320 0.20 40.96 9.29
C GLY A 320 -0.83 40.80 8.17
N ARG A 321 -0.43 40.24 7.02
CA ARG A 321 -1.31 39.97 5.89
C ARG A 321 -1.91 38.59 6.08
N GLY A 322 -3.24 38.53 6.09
CA GLY A 322 -3.95 37.27 5.98
C GLY A 322 -3.68 36.61 4.62
N ILE A 323 -4.15 35.38 4.46
CA ILE A 323 -4.06 34.71 3.18
C ILE A 323 -5.13 35.31 2.26
N ASP A 324 -4.69 36.07 1.26
CA ASP A 324 -5.56 36.48 0.16
C ASP A 324 -5.67 35.30 -0.79
N PHE A 325 -6.77 34.59 -0.69
CA PHE A 325 -6.93 33.35 -1.42
C PHE A 325 -7.54 33.67 -2.78
N ASP A 326 -6.77 33.60 -3.84
CA ASP A 326 -7.34 33.27 -5.14
C ASP A 326 -7.64 31.76 -5.20
N ARG A 327 -8.40 31.33 -6.24
CA ARG A 327 -8.76 29.92 -6.44
C ARG A 327 -7.52 29.02 -6.40
N ASP A 328 -6.43 29.47 -7.01
CA ASP A 328 -5.19 28.71 -7.14
C ASP A 328 -4.45 28.53 -5.80
N VAL A 329 -4.59 29.50 -4.89
CA VAL A 329 -3.96 29.45 -3.56
C VAL A 329 -4.65 28.39 -2.69
N LEU A 330 -5.98 28.27 -2.75
CA LEU A 330 -6.71 27.24 -1.99
C LEU A 330 -6.30 25.83 -2.41
N VAL A 331 -6.26 25.57 -3.71
CA VAL A 331 -5.85 24.26 -4.26
C VAL A 331 -4.43 23.91 -3.80
N LEU A 332 -3.53 24.90 -3.78
CA LEU A 332 -2.17 24.69 -3.29
C LEU A 332 -2.13 24.34 -1.80
N PHE A 333 -2.95 24.99 -0.96
CA PHE A 333 -3.05 24.67 0.46
C PHE A 333 -3.66 23.30 0.74
N ASP A 334 -4.70 22.92 0.00
CA ASP A 334 -5.33 21.60 0.14
C ASP A 334 -4.33 20.51 -0.26
N LEU A 335 -3.63 20.68 -1.39
CA LEU A 335 -2.54 19.79 -1.81
C LEU A 335 -1.43 19.71 -0.74
N LEU A 336 -1.04 20.85 -0.18
CA LEU A 336 -0.03 20.91 0.88
C LEU A 336 -0.46 20.11 2.12
N LEU A 337 -1.71 20.28 2.58
CA LEU A 337 -2.24 19.54 3.72
C LEU A 337 -2.38 18.05 3.43
N ALA A 338 -2.78 17.68 2.21
CA ALA A 338 -2.81 16.29 1.76
C ALA A 338 -1.41 15.65 1.78
N VAL A 339 -0.37 16.39 1.35
CA VAL A 339 1.03 15.94 1.45
C VAL A 339 1.46 15.77 2.90
N VAL A 340 1.14 16.72 3.79
CA VAL A 340 1.45 16.59 5.22
C VAL A 340 0.75 15.39 5.85
N LEU A 341 -0.51 15.15 5.51
CA LEU A 341 -1.23 13.96 5.93
C LEU A 341 -0.55 12.69 5.40
N GLY A 342 -0.13 12.67 4.15
CA GLY A 342 0.63 11.56 3.56
C GLY A 342 1.93 11.30 4.31
N LEU A 343 2.71 12.34 4.62
CA LEU A 343 3.93 12.24 5.42
C LEU A 343 3.64 11.71 6.83
N LEU A 344 2.57 12.17 7.48
CA LEU A 344 2.16 11.69 8.79
C LEU A 344 1.80 10.19 8.77
N LEU A 345 0.97 9.77 7.81
CA LEU A 345 0.59 8.37 7.63
C LEU A 345 1.82 7.49 7.36
N TYR A 346 2.69 7.96 6.48
CA TYR A 346 3.86 7.21 6.06
C TYR A 346 4.90 7.11 7.18
N ALA A 347 5.15 8.20 7.91
CA ALA A 347 6.03 8.21 9.07
C ALA A 347 5.49 7.34 10.22
N THR A 348 4.16 7.31 10.38
CA THR A 348 3.52 6.40 11.34
C THR A 348 3.70 4.94 10.95
N SER A 349 3.60 4.61 9.66
CA SER A 349 3.70 3.24 9.14
C SER A 349 5.11 2.64 9.20
N ALA A 350 6.14 3.48 9.24
CA ALA A 350 7.56 3.12 9.16
C ALA A 350 8.27 3.11 10.52
N ARG A 351 7.60 3.57 11.59
CA ARG A 351 8.18 3.66 12.93
C ARG A 351 8.01 2.33 13.68
N ASP A 352 9.05 1.91 14.41
CA ASP A 352 8.92 0.78 15.35
C ASP A 352 7.92 1.16 16.48
N PRO A 353 6.79 0.44 16.65
CA PRO A 353 5.81 0.73 17.68
C PRO A 353 6.33 0.58 19.12
N ARG A 354 7.42 -0.18 19.32
CA ARG A 354 8.01 -0.44 20.64
C ARG A 354 9.13 0.53 21.01
N ALA A 355 9.67 1.26 20.02
CA ALA A 355 10.72 2.23 20.27
C ALA A 355 10.20 3.40 21.14
N PRO A 356 11.01 3.88 22.11
CA PRO A 356 10.68 5.07 22.90
C PRO A 356 10.53 6.30 21.98
N HIS A 357 9.96 7.38 22.52
CA HIS A 357 9.85 8.61 21.75
C HIS A 357 11.24 9.23 21.48
N ASP A 358 11.43 9.81 20.31
CA ASP A 358 12.69 10.45 19.90
C ASP A 358 12.48 11.90 19.42
N ALA A 359 13.56 12.53 18.94
CA ALA A 359 13.51 13.89 18.39
C ALA A 359 12.68 13.97 17.10
N PHE A 360 12.58 12.88 16.34
CA PHE A 360 11.79 12.82 15.12
C PHE A 360 10.28 12.81 15.44
N ASP A 361 9.87 12.18 16.54
CA ASP A 361 8.48 12.26 17.03
C ASP A 361 8.09 13.69 17.43
N LEU A 362 9.02 14.45 18.02
CA LEU A 362 8.81 15.87 18.30
C LEU A 362 8.67 16.68 17.00
N LEU A 363 9.51 16.41 16.01
CA LEU A 363 9.42 17.06 14.70
C LEU A 363 8.10 16.76 14.00
N GLN A 364 7.61 15.52 14.04
CA GLN A 364 6.28 15.16 13.54
C GLN A 364 5.18 15.91 14.28
N PHE A 365 5.27 16.00 15.61
CA PHE A 365 4.33 16.79 16.40
C PHE A 365 4.31 18.26 15.95
N VAL A 366 5.49 18.87 15.74
CA VAL A 366 5.62 20.24 15.23
C VAL A 366 5.01 20.38 13.83
N LEU A 367 5.25 19.42 12.93
CA LEU A 367 4.65 19.39 11.59
C LEU A 367 3.11 19.37 11.68
N VAL A 368 2.55 18.46 12.49
CA VAL A 368 1.10 18.31 12.67
C VAL A 368 0.48 19.56 13.27
N VAL A 369 1.09 20.16 14.29
CA VAL A 369 0.59 21.40 14.90
C VAL A 369 0.65 22.55 13.91
N SER A 370 1.73 22.68 13.14
CA SER A 370 1.87 23.73 12.13
C SER A 370 0.81 23.59 11.04
N ALA A 371 0.57 22.36 10.57
CA ALA A 371 -0.48 22.07 9.60
C ALA A 371 -1.88 22.30 10.16
N LEU A 372 -2.12 21.97 11.44
CA LEU A 372 -3.38 22.24 12.13
C LEU A 372 -3.68 23.74 12.19
N VAL A 373 -2.67 24.55 12.53
CA VAL A 373 -2.81 26.02 12.56
C VAL A 373 -3.07 26.56 11.16
N ALA A 374 -2.29 26.13 10.16
CA ALA A 374 -2.49 26.54 8.77
C ALA A 374 -3.90 26.18 8.26
N ASN A 375 -4.36 24.94 8.52
CA ASN A 375 -5.69 24.48 8.17
C ASN A 375 -6.79 25.32 8.86
N ALA A 376 -6.65 25.61 10.15
CA ALA A 376 -7.60 26.47 10.86
C ALA A 376 -7.71 27.88 10.25
N LEU A 377 -6.60 28.44 9.77
CA LEU A 377 -6.58 29.74 9.07
C LEU A 377 -7.27 29.66 7.70
N VAL A 378 -7.00 28.60 6.91
CA VAL A 378 -7.68 28.34 5.64
C VAL A 378 -9.19 28.23 5.86
N LEU A 379 -9.61 27.43 6.86
CA LEU A 379 -11.01 27.23 7.19
C LEU A 379 -11.71 28.54 7.58
N ALA A 380 -11.07 29.37 8.41
CA ALA A 380 -11.62 30.67 8.81
C ALA A 380 -11.83 31.59 7.60
N ALA A 381 -10.87 31.64 6.67
CA ALA A 381 -10.99 32.43 5.45
C ALA A 381 -12.08 31.90 4.52
N MET A 382 -12.23 30.58 4.40
CA MET A 382 -13.27 29.94 3.60
C MET A 382 -14.67 30.26 4.12
N VAL A 383 -14.86 30.24 5.45
CA VAL A 383 -16.12 30.66 6.08
C VAL A 383 -16.43 32.12 5.75
N GLY A 384 -15.44 33.00 5.83
CA GLY A 384 -15.57 34.41 5.43
C GLY A 384 -16.04 34.54 3.97
N ARG A 385 -15.36 33.87 3.03
CA ARG A 385 -15.72 33.91 1.61
C ARG A 385 -17.09 33.31 1.29
N ILE A 386 -17.48 32.22 1.95
CA ILE A 386 -18.83 31.67 1.77
C ILE A 386 -19.89 32.66 2.26
N SER A 387 -19.63 33.39 3.35
CA SER A 387 -20.56 34.41 3.85
C SER A 387 -20.68 35.63 2.93
N GLU A 388 -19.60 36.01 2.22
CA GLU A 388 -19.58 37.15 1.31
C GLU A 388 -20.07 36.82 -0.10
N PHE A 389 -19.66 35.67 -0.66
CA PHE A 389 -19.85 35.33 -2.08
C PHE A 389 -20.79 34.15 -2.31
N GLY A 390 -21.39 33.59 -1.24
CA GLY A 390 -22.34 32.49 -1.31
C GLY A 390 -21.72 31.10 -1.49
N PHE A 391 -22.60 30.11 -1.61
CA PHE A 391 -22.25 28.69 -1.73
C PHE A 391 -21.95 28.30 -3.19
N THR A 392 -20.82 27.63 -3.41
CA THR A 392 -20.48 26.99 -4.70
C THR A 392 -19.97 25.57 -4.44
N PRO A 393 -20.04 24.65 -5.43
CA PRO A 393 -19.56 23.28 -5.26
C PRO A 393 -18.14 23.22 -4.72
N ASN A 394 -17.23 23.96 -5.36
CA ASN A 394 -15.82 24.03 -4.96
C ASN A 394 -15.62 24.56 -3.55
N ARG A 395 -16.37 25.61 -3.14
CA ARG A 395 -16.21 26.18 -1.79
C ARG A 395 -16.70 25.24 -0.71
N ILE A 396 -17.83 24.55 -0.92
CA ILE A 396 -18.31 23.55 0.05
C ILE A 396 -17.38 22.34 0.07
N ALA A 397 -16.84 21.92 -1.08
CA ALA A 397 -15.91 20.80 -1.16
C ALA A 397 -14.63 21.11 -0.37
N ALA A 398 -13.98 22.23 -0.65
CA ALA A 398 -12.78 22.65 0.06
C ALA A 398 -13.06 22.87 1.57
N LEU A 399 -14.20 23.47 1.93
CA LEU A 399 -14.59 23.63 3.35
C LEU A 399 -14.70 22.26 4.05
N GLY A 400 -15.41 21.30 3.45
CA GLY A 400 -15.60 19.99 4.06
C GLY A 400 -14.33 19.15 4.10
N GLU A 401 -13.48 19.22 3.08
CA GLU A 401 -12.14 18.63 3.11
C GLU A 401 -11.31 19.18 4.26
N ASN A 402 -11.25 20.51 4.41
CA ASN A 402 -10.50 21.15 5.49
C ASN A 402 -11.07 20.76 6.87
N VAL A 403 -12.39 20.60 7.03
CA VAL A 403 -13.01 20.07 8.26
C VAL A 403 -12.59 18.62 8.53
N VAL A 404 -12.62 17.75 7.52
CA VAL A 404 -12.20 16.35 7.64
C VAL A 404 -10.73 16.27 8.05
N LEU A 405 -9.87 17.10 7.46
CA LEU A 405 -8.45 17.22 7.80
C LEU A 405 -8.24 17.82 9.20
N LEU A 406 -9.04 18.82 9.59
CA LEU A 406 -8.92 19.50 10.88
C LEU A 406 -9.17 18.53 12.02
N VAL A 407 -10.24 17.73 11.92
CA VAL A 407 -10.57 16.70 12.91
C VAL A 407 -9.45 15.66 12.99
N ASN A 408 -8.93 15.21 11.85
CA ASN A 408 -7.82 14.25 11.83
C ASN A 408 -6.57 14.82 12.50
N LEU A 409 -6.14 16.02 12.10
CA LEU A 409 -4.92 16.68 12.58
C LEU A 409 -5.04 17.05 14.07
N ALA A 410 -6.18 17.55 14.52
CA ALA A 410 -6.39 17.92 15.91
C ALA A 410 -6.27 16.71 16.85
N TRP A 411 -6.88 15.60 16.48
CA TRP A 411 -6.77 14.38 17.28
C TRP A 411 -5.38 13.76 17.18
N SER A 412 -4.76 13.79 16.00
CA SER A 412 -3.36 13.37 15.81
C SER A 412 -2.41 14.17 16.70
N ALA A 413 -2.54 15.50 16.75
CA ALA A 413 -1.74 16.37 17.62
C ALA A 413 -1.91 15.99 19.10
N ARG A 414 -3.14 15.74 19.54
CA ARG A 414 -3.43 15.28 20.92
C ARG A 414 -2.74 13.94 21.23
N LEU A 415 -2.83 12.99 20.30
CA LEU A 415 -2.23 11.66 20.47
C LEU A 415 -0.70 11.72 20.44
N HIS A 416 -0.10 12.50 19.54
CA HIS A 416 1.35 12.74 19.51
C HIS A 416 1.84 13.35 20.81
N LEU A 417 1.14 14.37 21.32
CA LEU A 417 1.48 14.98 22.61
C LEU A 417 1.36 13.98 23.78
N GLY A 418 0.34 13.11 23.75
CA GLY A 418 0.16 12.06 24.74
C GLY A 418 1.26 11.00 24.69
N PHE A 419 1.65 10.58 23.50
CA PHE A 419 2.76 9.64 23.26
C PHE A 419 4.10 10.24 23.71
N TRP A 420 4.40 11.47 23.30
CA TRP A 420 5.63 12.17 23.68
C TRP A 420 5.73 12.40 25.19
N ARG A 421 4.62 12.66 25.87
CA ARG A 421 4.56 12.75 27.35
C ARG A 421 4.59 11.39 28.06
N GLY A 422 4.71 10.27 27.33
CA GLY A 422 4.72 8.92 27.89
C GLY A 422 3.38 8.45 28.47
N ARG A 423 2.26 9.10 28.12
CA ARG A 423 0.92 8.80 28.67
C ARG A 423 0.10 7.83 27.82
N LEU A 424 0.43 7.72 26.54
CA LEU A 424 -0.29 6.86 25.58
C LEU A 424 0.72 6.00 24.80
N PRO A 425 0.37 4.76 24.42
CA PRO A 425 1.19 3.95 23.54
C PRO A 425 1.09 4.42 22.09
N PHE A 426 2.16 4.22 21.30
CA PHE A 426 2.23 4.59 19.88
C PHE A 426 1.10 3.95 19.05
N ALA A 427 0.70 2.73 19.39
CA ALA A 427 -0.42 2.02 18.75
C ALA A 427 -1.74 2.83 18.73
N SER A 428 -1.89 3.83 19.62
CA SER A 428 -3.06 4.73 19.60
C SER A 428 -3.07 5.66 18.38
N LEU A 429 -1.90 6.13 17.93
CA LEU A 429 -1.74 6.93 16.72
C LEU A 429 -2.05 6.10 15.47
N GLU A 430 -1.46 4.92 15.37
CA GLU A 430 -1.70 3.97 14.28
C GLU A 430 -3.19 3.60 14.14
N ARG A 431 -3.85 3.26 15.25
CA ARG A 431 -5.30 2.97 15.25
C ARG A 431 -6.13 4.17 14.82
N TRP A 432 -5.77 5.38 15.27
CA TRP A 432 -6.49 6.58 14.86
C TRP A 432 -6.39 6.79 13.35
N GLN A 433 -5.19 6.77 12.78
CA GLN A 433 -4.98 6.97 11.35
C GLN A 433 -5.73 5.94 10.50
N THR A 434 -5.66 4.66 10.88
CA THR A 434 -6.32 3.57 10.14
C THR A 434 -7.84 3.55 10.33
N ALA A 435 -8.33 3.91 11.52
CA ALA A 435 -9.76 4.01 11.78
C ALA A 435 -10.41 5.23 11.11
N TYR A 436 -9.62 6.23 10.71
CA TYR A 436 -10.10 7.43 10.02
C TYR A 436 -10.24 7.24 8.50
N LEU A 437 -9.65 6.20 7.89
CA LEU A 437 -9.77 5.92 6.45
C LEU A 437 -11.21 5.87 5.91
N PRO A 438 -12.19 5.27 6.62
CA PRO A 438 -13.59 5.30 6.18
C PRO A 438 -14.18 6.72 6.11
N VAL A 439 -13.69 7.67 6.91
CA VAL A 439 -14.14 9.07 6.84
C VAL A 439 -13.73 9.70 5.52
N TYR A 440 -12.50 9.45 5.04
CA TYR A 440 -12.06 9.89 3.71
C TYR A 440 -12.90 9.26 2.60
N LEU A 441 -13.25 7.97 2.71
CA LEU A 441 -14.13 7.29 1.75
C LEU A 441 -15.51 7.93 1.73
N ILE A 442 -16.11 8.17 2.89
CA ILE A 442 -17.43 8.81 3.01
C ILE A 442 -17.38 10.20 2.38
N TRP A 443 -16.39 11.02 2.71
CA TRP A 443 -16.24 12.35 2.14
C TRP A 443 -16.12 12.33 0.61
N ALA A 444 -15.20 11.52 0.07
CA ALA A 444 -15.04 11.38 -1.37
C ALA A 444 -16.33 10.88 -2.06
N THR A 445 -17.05 9.95 -1.43
CA THR A 445 -18.33 9.46 -1.95
C THR A 445 -19.40 10.54 -1.93
N LEU A 446 -19.47 11.36 -0.88
CA LEU A 446 -20.41 12.49 -0.82
C LEU A 446 -20.15 13.50 -1.93
N VAL A 447 -18.89 13.83 -2.21
CA VAL A 447 -18.55 14.74 -3.31
C VAL A 447 -18.92 14.14 -4.67
N VAL A 448 -18.70 12.84 -4.89
CA VAL A 448 -19.03 12.20 -6.18
C VAL A 448 -20.54 12.01 -6.38
N VAL A 449 -21.28 11.65 -5.33
CA VAL A 449 -22.69 11.23 -5.44
C VAL A 449 -23.66 12.36 -5.12
N VAL A 450 -23.38 13.18 -4.09
CA VAL A 450 -24.35 14.13 -3.55
C VAL A 450 -24.18 15.53 -4.15
N PHE A 451 -22.94 15.97 -4.41
CA PHE A 451 -22.71 17.33 -4.89
C PHE A 451 -23.31 17.59 -6.28
N PRO A 452 -23.15 16.69 -7.29
CA PRO A 452 -23.72 16.95 -8.60
C PRO A 452 -25.23 17.25 -8.57
N PRO A 453 -26.11 16.42 -7.99
CA PRO A 453 -27.54 16.77 -7.92
C PRO A 453 -27.82 17.96 -6.99
N LEU A 454 -27.05 18.17 -5.92
CA LEU A 454 -27.23 19.30 -5.00
C LEU A 454 -27.01 20.65 -5.68
N PHE A 455 -26.10 20.71 -6.65
CA PHE A 455 -25.75 21.92 -7.39
C PHE A 455 -26.29 21.92 -8.82
N GLY A 456 -27.24 21.03 -9.14
CA GLY A 456 -27.86 20.99 -10.47
C GLY A 456 -26.91 20.58 -11.60
N PHE A 457 -25.85 19.83 -11.29
CA PHE A 457 -24.83 19.34 -12.21
C PHE A 457 -23.91 20.42 -12.84
N ALA A 458 -23.87 21.60 -12.23
CA ALA A 458 -23.04 22.75 -12.61
C ALA A 458 -21.70 22.83 -11.86
#